data_AF-A0A1G8J282-F1
#
_entry.id   AF-A0A1G8J282-F1
#
_cell.length_a   1.000
_cell.length_b   1.000
_cell.length_c   1.000
_cell.angle_alpha   90.00
_cell.angle_beta   90.00
_cell.angle_gamma   90.00
#
_symmetry.space_group_name_H-M   'P 1'
#
loop_
_entity.id
_entity.type
_entity.pdbx_description
1 polymer ?
#
loop_
_entity_poly.entity_id
_entity_poly.type
_entity_poly.pdbx_seq_one_letter_code
_entity_poly.pdbx_strand_id
1 'polypeptide(L)' 'MSNRDVARELSISVTTASVHVSNILRKLGVKSRGEAAALARRDGLLNGVATGEIPPVHPSRV' A
#
# COMPACT_ATOMS: atom_id res chain seq x y z
N MET A 1 8.75 9.68 4.97
CA MET A 1 8.77 8.45 5.79
C MET A 1 9.91 7.56 5.34
N SER A 2 10.84 7.24 6.23
CA SER A 2 12.00 6.38 5.98
C SER A 2 11.71 4.91 6.34
N ASN A 3 12.56 3.98 5.89
CA ASN A 3 12.45 2.57 6.31
C ASN A 3 12.61 2.38 7.82
N ARG A 4 13.33 3.28 8.50
CA ARG A 4 13.47 3.27 9.95
C ARG A 4 12.15 3.65 10.63
N ASP A 5 11.43 4.63 10.06
CA ASP A 5 10.13 5.05 10.58
C ASP A 5 9.09 3.93 10.38
N VAL A 6 9.04 3.34 9.18
CA VAL A 6 8.17 2.19 8.86
C VAL A 6 8.46 1.02 9.82
N ALA A 7 9.74 0.71 10.04
CA ALA A 7 10.14 -0.37 10.92
C ALA A 7 9.72 -0.13 12.37
N ARG A 8 9.81 1.11 12.85
CA ARG A 8 9.39 1.50 14.20
C ARG A 8 7.88 1.37 14.37
N GLU A 9 7.11 1.86 13.42
CA GLU A 9 5.64 1.81 13.46
C GLU A 9 5.12 0.37 13.43
N LEU A 10 5.73 -0.48 12.60
CA LEU A 10 5.33 -1.87 12.44
C LEU A 10 6.02 -2.83 13.44
N SER A 11 6.88 -2.34 14.33
CA SER A 11 7.67 -3.16 15.26
C SER A 11 8.47 -4.29 14.58
N ILE A 12 9.07 -3.99 13.41
CA ILE A 12 9.92 -4.92 12.62
C ILE A 12 11.34 -4.38 12.44
N SER A 13 12.23 -5.19 11.88
CA SER A 13 13.59 -4.73 11.55
C SER A 13 13.60 -3.77 10.34
N VAL A 14 14.57 -2.86 10.31
CA VAL A 14 14.79 -1.95 9.17
C VAL A 14 15.07 -2.72 7.88
N THR A 15 15.78 -3.85 7.96
CA THR A 15 16.06 -4.73 6.82
C THR A 15 14.77 -5.36 6.27
N THR A 16 13.90 -5.83 7.16
CA THR A 16 12.58 -6.38 6.80
C THR A 16 11.74 -5.32 6.07
N ALA A 17 11.63 -4.11 6.65
CA ALA A 17 10.93 -3.00 5.98
C ALA A 17 11.53 -2.67 4.61
N SER A 18 12.86 -2.70 4.49
CA SER A 18 13.56 -2.43 3.22
C SER A 18 13.23 -3.46 2.14
N VAL A 19 13.25 -4.75 2.48
CA VAL A 19 12.87 -5.85 1.57
C VAL A 19 11.41 -5.72 1.13
N HIS A 20 10.51 -5.40 2.05
CA HIS A 20 9.10 -5.19 1.72
C HIS A 20 8.90 -4.03 0.74
N VAL A 21 9.54 -2.88 0.97
CA VAL A 21 9.46 -1.74 0.05
C VAL A 21 9.97 -2.13 -1.35
N SER A 22 11.14 -2.75 -1.45
CA SER A 22 11.68 -3.18 -2.76
C SER A 22 10.74 -4.13 -3.49
N ASN A 23 10.13 -5.07 -2.78
CA ASN A 23 9.15 -5.99 -3.37
C ASN A 23 7.88 -5.28 -3.82
N ILE A 24 7.38 -4.30 -3.06
CA ILE A 24 6.21 -3.50 -3.45
C ILE A 24 6.52 -2.71 -4.72
N LEU A 25 7.65 -2.00 -4.77
CA LEU A 25 8.05 -1.23 -5.95
C LEU A 25 8.18 -2.12 -7.18
N ARG A 26 8.78 -3.31 -7.04
CA ARG A 26 8.89 -4.30 -8.11
C ARG A 26 7.52 -4.80 -8.59
N LYS A 27 6.60 -5.11 -7.67
CA LYS A 27 5.25 -5.58 -8.01
C LYS A 27 4.42 -4.50 -8.71
N LEU A 28 4.64 -3.24 -8.35
CA LEU A 28 3.98 -2.09 -8.96
C LEU A 28 4.70 -1.59 -10.24
N GLY A 29 5.86 -2.14 -10.57
CA GLY A 29 6.64 -1.73 -11.75
C GLY A 29 7.23 -0.32 -11.67
N VAL A 30 7.41 0.23 -10.47
CA VAL A 30 7.90 1.61 -10.24
C VAL A 30 9.29 1.62 -9.63
N LYS A 31 10.02 2.74 -9.76
CA LYS A 31 11.39 2.90 -9.26
C LYS A 31 11.49 3.63 -7.93
N SER A 32 10.42 4.32 -7.52
CA SER A 32 10.45 5.17 -6.33
C SER A 32 9.15 5.11 -5.53
N ARG A 33 9.25 5.42 -4.22
CA ARG A 33 8.07 5.57 -3.35
C ARG A 33 7.14 6.69 -3.84
N GLY A 34 7.69 7.73 -4.46
CA GLY A 34 6.91 8.83 -5.04
C GLY A 34 6.07 8.38 -6.23
N GLU A 35 6.64 7.56 -7.13
CA GLU A 35 5.90 6.94 -8.23
C GLU A 35 4.81 6.00 -7.72
N ALA A 36 5.11 5.18 -6.71
CA ALA A 36 4.11 4.31 -6.07
C ALA A 36 2.94 5.13 -5.50
N ALA A 37 3.23 6.24 -4.80
CA ALA A 37 2.20 7.12 -4.27
C ALA A 37 1.38 7.79 -5.38
N ALA A 38 2.02 8.18 -6.50
CA ALA A 38 1.32 8.74 -7.66
C ALA A 38 0.42 7.72 -8.35
N LEU A 39 0.87 6.46 -8.47
CA LEU A 39 0.05 5.35 -8.95
C LEU A 39 -1.15 5.13 -8.02
N ALA A 40 -0.92 5.00 -6.71
CA ALA A 40 -1.98 4.80 -5.73
C ALA A 40 -3.03 5.93 -5.73
N ARG A 41 -2.63 7.19 -5.96
CA ARG A 41 -3.60 8.29 -6.13
C ARG A 41 -4.45 8.13 -7.38
N ARG A 42 -3.83 7.80 -8.52
CA ARG A 42 -4.54 7.60 -9.79
C ARG A 42 -5.56 6.47 -9.70
N ASP A 43 -5.21 5.43 -8.96
CA ASP A 43 -6.04 4.24 -8.78
C ASP A 43 -7.05 4.40 -7.62
N GLY A 44 -7.12 5.57 -6.97
CA GLY A 44 -8.05 5.83 -5.87
C GLY A 44 -7.73 5.09 -4.55
N LEU A 45 -6.54 4.50 -4.41
CA LEU A 45 -6.12 3.66 -3.28
C LEU A 45 -5.68 4.45 -2.03
N LEU A 46 -5.49 5.77 -2.15
CA LEU A 46 -5.10 6.62 -1.01
C LEU A 46 -6.29 7.14 -0.19
N ASN A 47 -7.50 6.87 -0.65
CA ASN A 47 -8.71 7.13 0.13
C ASN A 47 -8.81 5.98 1.11
N GLY A 48 -8.27 6.19 2.32
CA GLY A 48 -8.31 5.21 3.39
C GLY A 48 -9.71 4.61 3.47
N VAL A 49 -9.77 3.28 3.52
CA VAL A 49 -10.99 2.50 3.71
C VAL A 49 -11.97 3.30 4.57
N ALA A 50 -13.02 3.83 3.95
CA ALA A 50 -14.14 4.36 4.70
C ALA A 50 -14.65 3.16 5.49
N THR A 51 -14.42 3.22 6.81
CA THR A 51 -15.18 2.56 7.85
C THR A 51 -15.81 1.23 7.43
N GLY A 52 -15.17 0.09 7.73
CA GLY A 52 -15.85 -1.16 8.11
C GLY A 52 -17.06 -1.66 7.32
N GLU A 53 -17.35 -1.14 6.13
CA GLU A 53 -18.51 -1.46 5.33
C GLU A 53 -17.95 -2.20 4.13
N ILE A 54 -17.93 -3.52 4.25
CA ILE A 54 -17.85 -4.39 3.08
C ILE A 54 -19.05 -3.94 2.22
N PRO A 55 -18.83 -3.35 1.03
CA PRO A 55 -19.95 -2.94 0.19
C PRO A 55 -20.85 -4.16 -0.01
N PRO A 56 -22.19 -4.03 0.13
CA PRO A 56 -23.10 -5.15 -0.04
C PRO A 56 -22.76 -5.79 -1.38
N VAL A 57 -22.31 -7.05 -1.32
CA VAL A 57 -22.11 -7.87 -2.52
C VAL A 57 -23.42 -7.82 -3.28
N HIS A 58 -23.46 -7.11 -4.41
CA HIS A 58 -24.61 -7.17 -5.28
C HIS A 58 -24.67 -8.61 -5.76
N PRO A 59 -25.68 -9.43 -5.37
CA PRO A 59 -25.82 -10.73 -5.97
C PRO A 59 -25.95 -10.51 -7.47
N SER A 60 -25.08 -11.17 -8.23
CA SER A 60 -25.15 -11.19 -9.68
C SER A 60 -26.60 -11.45 -10.07
N ARG A 61 -27.23 -10.48 -10.75
CA ARG A 61 -28.57 -10.66 -11.29
C ARG A 61 -28.56 -11.90 -12.17
N VAL A 62 -29.33 -12.91 -11.76
CA VAL A 62 -29.91 -13.92 -12.64
C VAL A 62 -31.23 -13.41 -13.18
#